data_AF-A0A318HXZ8-F1
#
_entry.id   AF-A0A318HXZ8-F1
#
_cell.length_a   1.000
_cell.length_b   1.000
_cell.length_c   1.000
_cell.angle_alpha   90.00
_cell.angle_beta   90.00
_cell.angle_gamma   90.00
#
_symmetry.space_group_name_H-M   'P 1'
#
loop_
_entity.id
_entity.type
_entity.pdbx_description
1 polymer ?
#
loop_
_entity_poly.entity_id
_entity_poly.type
_entity_poly.pdbx_seq_one_letter_code
_entity_poly.pdbx_strand_id
1 'polypeptide(L)'
;MNKTYITLAATTALALALNSCQKGDLLNVVQDDVELNENTAQYQDFIKERVTDYARAYRFEQARANLPKLTDEANRKEGERIINFYHAKALKDGFAYLLPNGDSLFLKMKNEENLPPEKIEHILQFNQYAEFKGLGQDVTLWGAGNFPNTKSIYITEAQITKMLDLDKLTKLEEVRLIFEAGNFDYTLWFPNRPFKPIDVSGYDFSKNDKITWMEFKHCDLTAIKAPTNVFPMFKASYCEYNANTINTPRARKMQFETCNILDPDIKVTNPHLRSLTITTDYNANNRGFRTFDISASRINYFSIYQQSSKQHEVEEIKLNQYLDTLEIVGLGNRQKKAKIVGLDKINKLKRLAYDFNTWPMLPQDIPCAVTSLSLPASSPPDIKVGTQIDYTKVQGLRELEVQQFITANTIYPENLDSLTLKPHSYIDPVKKLDLSHTKLKRCELYFGWTYGTQESRPDMPRIELIKMPTTIEKLDLSSIETDVLDLTGLDNLRFLRINDDLVNPIKRIIFPKNLKRSNFKGEFDFFLSVDKTKTELVNYPKWVKTNENGYEVAK
;
A
#
# COMPACT_ATOMS: atom_id res chain seq x y z
N MET A 1 16.00 46.99 60.80
CA MET A 1 14.82 46.89 61.70
C MET A 1 13.68 46.24 60.94
N ASN A 2 12.98 45.33 61.63
CA ASN A 2 11.61 44.86 61.38
C ASN A 2 11.33 43.79 60.31
N LYS A 3 11.03 42.57 60.83
CA LYS A 3 9.79 41.74 60.67
C LYS A 3 9.40 41.40 59.23
N THR A 4 9.43 40.16 58.71
CA THR A 4 8.92 38.83 59.14
C THR A 4 7.45 38.79 59.55
N TYR A 5 6.77 37.73 59.05
CA TYR A 5 5.35 37.34 59.08
C TYR A 5 4.55 37.98 57.93
N ILE A 6 3.86 37.21 57.07
CA ILE A 6 2.77 36.28 57.40
C ILE A 6 2.76 35.03 56.50
N THR A 7 2.63 33.89 57.17
CA THR A 7 2.29 32.54 56.74
C THR A 7 0.86 32.45 56.19
N LEU A 8 0.59 31.59 55.20
CA LEU A 8 -0.65 30.79 55.20
C LEU A 8 -0.49 29.46 54.42
N ALA A 9 -0.32 28.38 55.20
CA ALA A 9 -1.00 27.08 55.10
C ALA A 9 -1.08 26.40 53.70
N ALA A 10 -0.40 25.27 53.50
CA ALA A 10 -0.92 23.90 53.70
C ALA A 10 -2.28 23.70 52.98
N THR A 11 -2.49 22.70 52.14
CA THR A 11 -2.33 21.27 52.45
C THR A 11 -2.66 20.44 51.18
N THR A 12 -1.97 19.30 51.02
CA THR A 12 -2.43 18.03 50.41
C THR A 12 -3.19 18.01 49.07
N ALA A 13 -2.61 17.31 48.10
CA ALA A 13 -3.33 16.24 47.37
C ALA A 13 -2.32 15.24 46.79
N LEU A 14 -2.17 14.11 47.48
CA LEU A 14 -1.72 12.86 46.89
C LEU A 14 -2.86 12.31 46.04
N ALA A 15 -2.50 11.61 44.96
CA ALA A 15 -3.29 10.64 44.19
C ALA A 15 -4.01 11.10 42.90
N LEU A 16 -3.60 10.44 41.82
CA LEU A 16 -4.45 9.80 40.81
C LEU A 16 -5.51 10.67 40.13
N ALA A 17 -5.22 11.11 38.90
CA ALA A 17 -6.21 11.13 37.82
C ALA A 17 -5.51 11.04 36.45
N LEU A 18 -5.58 9.85 35.87
CA LEU A 18 -5.57 9.64 34.43
C LEU A 18 -6.72 10.45 33.78
N ASN A 19 -6.46 10.97 32.58
CA ASN A 19 -7.44 11.51 31.62
C ASN A 19 -8.26 12.74 32.04
N SER A 20 -7.78 13.93 31.66
CA SER A 20 -8.49 14.87 30.75
C SER A 20 -7.93 16.28 30.93
N CYS A 21 -7.31 16.82 29.89
CA CYS A 21 -7.53 18.19 29.40
C CYS A 21 -6.53 18.47 28.27
N GLN A 22 -7.07 18.47 27.04
CA GLN A 22 -6.47 19.17 25.92
C GLN A 22 -6.46 20.68 26.22
N LYS A 23 -5.47 21.34 25.60
CA LYS A 23 -5.30 22.79 25.40
C LYS A 23 -4.88 23.60 26.62
N GLY A 24 -3.65 24.09 26.49
CA GLY A 24 -3.37 25.51 26.64
C GLY A 24 -3.43 26.00 28.07
N ASP A 25 -2.32 25.86 28.78
CA ASP A 25 -1.65 27.06 29.24
C ASP A 25 -0.16 26.77 29.35
N LEU A 26 0.62 27.54 28.61
CA LEU A 26 2.04 27.75 28.87
C LEU A 26 2.13 28.31 30.28
N LEU A 27 2.33 27.45 31.27
CA LEU A 27 3.02 27.87 32.48
C LEU A 27 4.41 28.29 32.01
N ASN A 28 4.58 29.59 31.82
CA ASN A 28 5.85 30.26 32.02
C ASN A 28 6.33 29.84 33.40
N VAL A 29 7.08 28.74 33.44
CA VAL A 29 8.03 28.49 34.50
C VAL A 29 9.08 29.58 34.29
N VAL A 30 8.82 30.75 34.87
CA VAL A 30 9.89 31.60 35.35
C VAL A 30 10.82 30.65 36.08
N GLN A 31 12.06 30.57 35.61
CA GLN A 31 13.16 29.93 36.31
C GLN A 31 13.35 30.66 37.65
N ASP A 32 12.46 30.43 38.60
CA ASP A 32 12.82 30.54 39.99
C ASP A 32 13.59 29.27 40.27
N ASP A 33 14.90 29.34 40.05
CA ASP A 33 15.87 28.42 40.62
C ASP A 33 15.60 28.40 42.13
N VAL A 34 14.80 27.42 42.57
CA VAL A 34 14.80 27.04 43.97
C VAL A 34 16.21 26.52 44.20
N GLU A 35 17.08 27.37 44.74
CA GLU A 35 18.34 26.96 45.37
C GLU A 35 17.96 26.06 46.57
N LEU A 36 17.59 24.82 46.28
CA LEU A 36 17.57 23.77 47.27
C LEU A 36 19.03 23.62 47.71
N ASN A 37 19.34 24.15 48.89
CA ASN A 37 20.65 23.97 49.48
C ASN A 37 20.97 22.48 49.50
N GLU A 38 22.07 22.11 48.83
CA GLU A 38 22.47 20.73 48.59
C GLU A 38 22.67 19.94 49.89
N ASN A 39 22.82 20.64 51.02
CA ASN A 39 22.98 20.05 52.35
C ASN A 39 21.66 19.83 53.12
N THR A 40 20.50 20.15 52.53
CA THR A 40 19.21 19.93 53.19
C THR A 40 18.76 18.48 53.07
N ALA A 41 18.08 17.97 54.11
CA ALA A 41 17.54 16.61 54.10
C ALA A 41 16.57 16.37 52.92
N GLN A 42 15.73 17.37 52.60
CA GLN A 42 14.78 17.30 51.48
C GLN A 42 15.49 17.17 50.13
N TYR A 43 16.57 17.93 49.90
CA TYR A 43 17.37 17.80 48.68
C TYR A 43 18.05 16.44 48.62
N GLN A 44 18.64 15.98 49.72
CA GLN A 44 19.30 14.68 49.78
C GLN A 44 18.33 13.53 49.49
N ASP A 45 17.10 13.56 50.01
CA ASP A 45 16.08 12.56 49.73
C ASP A 45 15.58 12.64 48.28
N PHE A 46 15.40 13.84 47.73
CA PHE A 46 15.10 14.04 46.30
C PHE A 46 16.19 13.44 45.39
N ILE A 47 17.48 13.64 45.69
CA ILE A 47 18.57 13.06 44.91
C ILE A 47 18.59 11.52 45.02
N LYS A 48 18.31 10.93 46.20
CA LYS A 48 18.19 9.47 46.35
C LYS A 48 17.07 8.89 45.49
N GLU A 49 15.90 9.53 45.51
CA GLU A 49 14.76 9.14 44.68
C GLU A 49 15.13 9.21 43.19
N ARG A 50 15.75 10.32 42.76
CA ARG A 50 16.23 10.49 41.39
C ARG A 50 17.25 9.42 40.96
N VAL A 51 18.25 9.11 41.79
CA VAL A 51 19.21 8.02 41.50
C VAL A 51 18.48 6.69 41.30
N THR A 52 17.51 6.40 42.17
CA THR A 52 16.72 5.17 42.11
C THR A 52 15.84 5.11 40.87
N ASP A 53 15.16 6.20 40.53
CA ASP A 53 14.27 6.28 39.38
C ASP A 53 15.04 6.23 38.06
N TYR A 54 16.18 6.91 37.96
CA TYR A 54 17.05 6.80 36.80
C TYR A 54 17.60 5.38 36.65
N ALA A 55 18.02 4.73 37.73
CA ALA A 55 18.47 3.33 37.69
C ALA A 55 17.35 2.38 37.22
N ARG A 56 16.11 2.55 37.72
CA ARG A 56 14.92 1.79 37.29
C ARG A 56 14.57 2.03 35.82
N ALA A 57 14.78 3.24 35.33
CA ALA A 57 14.55 3.64 33.96
C ALA A 57 15.71 3.26 33.01
N TYR A 58 16.73 2.57 33.50
CA TYR A 58 17.95 2.20 32.77
C TYR A 58 18.77 3.40 32.26
N ARG A 59 18.69 4.52 32.98
CA ARG A 59 19.48 5.75 32.73
C ARG A 59 20.68 5.80 33.68
N PHE A 60 21.58 4.84 33.52
CA PHE A 60 22.71 4.66 34.44
C PHE A 60 23.69 5.83 34.41
N GLU A 61 23.84 6.50 33.28
CA GLU A 61 24.64 7.71 33.14
C GLU A 61 24.07 8.87 33.98
N GLN A 62 22.74 9.05 33.99
CA GLN A 62 22.08 10.05 34.84
C GLN A 62 22.13 9.67 36.31
N ALA A 63 21.90 8.38 36.63
CA ALA A 63 21.99 7.89 38.00
C ALA A 63 23.40 8.10 38.58
N ARG A 64 24.45 7.75 37.82
CA ARG A 64 25.84 7.93 38.23
C ARG A 64 26.24 9.41 38.32
N ALA A 65 25.74 10.28 37.44
CA ALA A 65 25.98 11.73 37.51
C ALA A 65 25.37 12.39 38.76
N ASN A 66 24.35 11.78 39.37
CA ASN A 66 23.73 12.27 40.61
C ASN A 66 24.37 11.71 41.88
N LEU A 67 25.17 10.63 41.82
CA LEU A 67 25.84 10.06 43.00
C LEU A 67 26.76 11.05 43.74
N PRO A 68 27.59 11.88 43.08
CA PRO A 68 28.46 12.82 43.79
C PRO A 68 27.70 13.90 44.58
N LYS A 69 26.42 14.14 44.27
CA LYS A 69 25.55 15.12 44.95
C LYS A 69 25.03 14.62 46.30
N LEU A 70 25.19 13.34 46.60
CA LEU A 70 24.88 12.76 47.91
C LEU A 70 26.05 12.99 48.87
N THR A 71 25.78 13.70 49.96
CA THR A 71 26.83 14.10 50.92
C THR A 71 27.19 12.98 51.91
N ASP A 72 26.22 12.13 52.25
CA ASP A 72 26.43 10.97 53.13
C ASP A 72 26.99 9.74 52.38
N GLU A 73 28.05 9.14 52.93
CA GLU A 73 28.74 8.01 52.33
C GLU A 73 27.88 6.74 52.29
N ALA A 74 27.05 6.50 53.31
CA ALA A 74 26.16 5.33 53.33
C ALA A 74 25.13 5.41 52.21
N ASN A 75 24.52 6.59 52.01
CA ASN A 75 23.60 6.84 50.90
C ASN A 75 24.27 6.71 49.52
N ARG A 76 25.53 7.14 49.37
CA ARG A 76 26.28 6.91 48.12
C ARG A 76 26.49 5.43 47.82
N LYS A 77 26.91 4.64 48.82
CA LYS A 77 27.09 3.18 48.68
C LYS A 77 25.79 2.48 48.33
N GLU A 78 24.68 2.90 48.95
CA GLU A 78 23.36 2.36 48.64
C GLU A 78 22.91 2.71 47.20
N GLY A 79 23.10 3.95 46.78
CA GLY A 79 22.84 4.36 45.39
C GLY A 79 23.64 3.56 44.37
N GLU A 80 24.92 3.31 44.63
CA GLU A 80 25.77 2.48 43.79
C GLU A 80 25.30 1.02 43.74
N ARG A 81 24.86 0.45 44.87
CA ARG A 81 24.25 -0.88 44.94
C ARG A 81 23.00 -0.97 44.07
N ILE A 82 22.12 0.02 44.15
CA ILE A 82 20.89 0.11 43.34
C ILE A 82 21.22 0.19 41.85
N ILE A 83 22.16 1.07 41.46
CA ILE A 83 22.60 1.22 40.07
C ILE A 83 23.15 -0.11 39.53
N ASN A 84 24.04 -0.77 40.27
CA ASN A 84 24.65 -2.03 39.85
C ASN A 84 23.61 -3.16 39.74
N PHE A 85 22.62 -3.19 40.64
CA PHE A 85 21.50 -4.13 40.56
C PHE A 85 20.70 -3.96 39.27
N TYR A 86 20.24 -2.73 38.97
CA TYR A 86 19.46 -2.49 37.76
C TYR A 86 20.30 -2.60 36.47
N HIS A 87 21.59 -2.30 36.51
CA HIS A 87 22.49 -2.53 35.39
C HIS A 87 22.61 -4.02 35.06
N ALA A 88 22.82 -4.87 36.08
CA ALA A 88 22.82 -6.32 35.89
C ALA A 88 21.49 -6.87 35.37
N LYS A 89 20.37 -6.23 35.73
CA LYS A 89 19.04 -6.54 35.22
C LYS A 89 18.89 -6.14 33.74
N ALA A 90 19.25 -4.90 33.38
CA ALA A 90 19.20 -4.40 32.01
C ALA A 90 20.02 -5.24 31.02
N LEU A 91 21.12 -5.83 31.48
CA LEU A 91 21.92 -6.77 30.68
C LEU A 91 21.17 -8.06 30.30
N LYS A 92 20.11 -8.42 31.03
CA LYS A 92 19.33 -9.66 30.84
C LYS A 92 17.95 -9.44 30.21
N ASP A 93 17.36 -8.26 30.42
CA ASP A 93 15.98 -7.96 30.00
C ASP A 93 15.80 -6.58 29.36
N GLY A 94 16.90 -5.92 29.00
CA GLY A 94 16.92 -4.62 28.35
C GLY A 94 17.51 -4.64 26.95
N PHE A 95 17.52 -3.45 26.34
CA PHE A 95 18.22 -3.14 25.10
C PHE A 95 19.28 -2.07 25.38
N ALA A 96 20.16 -1.83 24.41
CA ALA A 96 21.02 -0.65 24.42
C ALA A 96 21.28 -0.13 23.01
N TYR A 97 21.36 1.20 22.86
CA TYR A 97 22.03 1.81 21.72
C TYR A 97 23.52 1.83 21.99
N LEU A 98 24.28 1.16 21.13
CA LEU A 98 25.73 1.26 21.10
C LEU A 98 26.11 2.40 20.15
N LEU A 99 26.76 3.41 20.71
CA LEU A 99 27.21 4.59 20.00
C LEU A 99 28.57 4.34 19.31
N PRO A 100 28.88 5.03 18.20
CA PRO A 100 30.17 4.89 17.50
C PRO A 100 31.40 5.18 18.35
N ASN A 101 31.27 6.01 19.40
CA ASN A 101 32.34 6.34 20.33
C ASN A 101 32.64 5.23 21.36
N GLY A 102 31.86 4.15 21.36
CA GLY A 102 31.98 3.03 22.30
C GLY A 102 31.05 3.11 23.52
N ASP A 103 30.34 4.22 23.70
CA ASP A 103 29.38 4.37 24.80
C ASP A 103 28.09 3.56 24.54
N SER A 104 27.40 3.19 25.62
CA SER A 104 26.12 2.48 25.56
C SER A 104 25.03 3.24 26.30
N LEU A 105 23.91 3.48 25.63
CA LEU A 105 22.70 4.03 26.24
C LEU A 105 21.68 2.91 26.40
N PHE A 106 21.41 2.50 27.63
CA PHE A 106 20.45 1.44 27.89
C PHE A 106 19.01 1.93 27.69
N LEU A 107 18.17 1.00 27.26
CA LEU A 107 16.80 1.24 26.88
C LEU A 107 15.91 0.16 27.46
N LYS A 108 14.69 0.57 27.78
CA LYS A 108 13.62 -0.35 28.10
C LYS A 108 12.65 -0.40 26.93
N MET A 109 12.32 -1.60 26.48
CA MET A 109 11.22 -1.80 25.54
C MET A 109 9.90 -1.46 26.25
N LYS A 110 8.97 -0.82 25.54
CA LYS A 110 7.61 -0.63 26.04
C LYS A 110 6.96 -2.00 26.25
N ASN A 111 6.53 -2.24 27.47
CA ASN A 111 5.95 -3.51 27.91
C ASN A 111 4.86 -3.21 28.94
N GLU A 112 3.68 -2.87 28.44
CA GLU A 112 2.54 -2.44 29.27
C GLU A 112 2.06 -3.56 30.22
N GLU A 113 2.17 -4.81 29.76
CA GLU A 113 1.78 -6.01 30.52
C GLU A 113 2.85 -6.45 31.53
N ASN A 114 4.01 -5.79 31.58
CA ASN A 114 5.16 -6.16 32.41
C ASN A 114 5.57 -7.64 32.28
N LEU A 115 5.42 -8.21 31.08
CA LEU A 115 5.80 -9.59 30.82
C LEU A 115 7.32 -9.80 30.98
N PRO A 116 7.75 -10.95 31.49
CA PRO A 116 9.17 -11.30 31.48
C PRO A 116 9.67 -11.56 30.05
N PRO A 117 10.98 -11.43 29.76
CA PRO A 117 11.52 -11.53 28.40
C PRO A 117 11.15 -12.80 27.63
N GLU A 118 11.06 -13.94 28.32
CA GLU A 118 10.67 -15.22 27.72
C GLU A 118 9.19 -15.27 27.29
N LYS A 119 8.35 -14.33 27.71
CA LYS A 119 6.95 -14.23 27.27
C LYS A 119 6.73 -13.15 26.20
N ILE A 120 7.76 -12.38 25.88
CA ILE A 120 7.68 -11.35 24.84
C ILE A 120 7.83 -12.03 23.47
N GLU A 121 6.81 -11.87 22.63
CA GLU A 121 6.81 -12.36 21.26
C GLU A 121 7.06 -11.24 20.22
N HIS A 122 7.11 -9.99 20.65
CA HIS A 122 7.19 -8.84 19.75
C HIS A 122 8.17 -7.77 20.27
N ILE A 123 9.13 -7.38 19.43
CA ILE A 123 9.99 -6.21 19.66
C ILE A 123 9.42 -5.06 18.83
N LEU A 124 8.87 -4.03 19.48
CA LEU A 124 8.05 -3.01 18.79
C LEU A 124 8.47 -1.56 19.01
N GLN A 125 8.61 -1.14 20.27
CA GLN A 125 8.85 0.26 20.62
C GLN A 125 9.75 0.36 21.83
N PHE A 126 10.63 1.34 21.81
CA PHE A 126 11.50 1.64 22.95
C PHE A 126 10.99 2.89 23.67
N ASN A 127 11.26 2.96 24.98
CA ASN A 127 11.10 4.21 25.70
C ASN A 127 12.13 5.21 25.16
N GLN A 128 11.63 6.26 24.52
CA GLN A 128 12.44 7.40 24.09
C GLN A 128 12.56 8.37 25.26
N TYR A 129 13.75 8.93 25.44
CA TYR A 129 14.02 9.88 26.52
C TYR A 129 14.52 11.22 25.95
N ALA A 130 14.16 12.32 26.61
CA ALA A 130 14.43 13.66 26.11
C ALA A 130 15.91 13.98 25.95
N GLU A 131 16.78 13.29 26.67
CA GLU A 131 18.24 13.45 26.65
C GLU A 131 18.90 12.79 25.44
N PHE A 132 18.16 12.00 24.65
CA PHE A 132 18.64 11.46 23.38
C PHE A 132 18.53 12.46 22.23
N LYS A 133 17.96 13.64 22.48
CA LYS A 133 17.84 14.72 21.50
C LYS A 133 19.22 15.19 21.03
N GLY A 134 19.37 15.37 19.72
CA GLY A 134 20.55 15.98 19.12
C GLY A 134 21.82 15.13 19.12
N LEU A 135 21.73 13.81 19.41
CA LEU A 135 22.89 12.92 19.30
C LEU A 135 23.42 12.87 17.85
N GLY A 136 22.52 12.94 16.86
CA GLY A 136 22.87 13.12 15.46
C GLY A 136 23.65 11.97 14.82
N GLN A 137 23.72 10.82 15.50
CA GLN A 137 24.54 9.67 15.10
C GLN A 137 23.67 8.43 14.87
N ASP A 138 24.10 7.60 13.91
CA ASP A 138 23.54 6.26 13.70
C ASP A 138 24.03 5.32 14.81
N VAL A 139 23.19 4.36 15.21
CA VAL A 139 23.45 3.48 16.37
C VAL A 139 23.28 2.01 16.01
N THR A 140 23.93 1.15 16.80
CA THR A 140 23.69 -0.29 16.78
C THR A 140 22.79 -0.69 17.94
N LEU A 141 21.66 -1.33 17.68
CA LEU A 141 20.78 -1.90 18.70
C LEU A 141 21.34 -3.23 19.20
N TRP A 142 21.57 -3.32 20.50
CA TRP A 142 21.91 -4.55 21.21
C TRP A 142 20.76 -5.01 22.11
N GLY A 143 20.71 -6.31 22.43
CA GLY A 143 19.80 -6.87 23.44
C GLY A 143 18.65 -7.69 22.85
N ALA A 144 18.55 -7.82 21.52
CA ALA A 144 17.53 -8.65 20.88
C ALA A 144 17.53 -10.09 21.40
N GLY A 145 18.73 -10.66 21.61
CA GLY A 145 18.91 -12.02 22.13
C GLY A 145 18.37 -12.25 23.54
N ASN A 146 18.05 -11.20 24.29
CA ASN A 146 17.39 -11.31 25.60
C ASN A 146 15.93 -11.77 25.48
N PHE A 147 15.34 -11.72 24.28
CA PHE A 147 13.95 -12.04 24.00
C PHE A 147 13.84 -13.25 23.05
N PRO A 148 14.22 -14.47 23.49
CA PRO A 148 14.39 -15.62 22.61
C PRO A 148 13.10 -16.13 21.96
N ASN A 149 11.93 -15.74 22.49
CA ASN A 149 10.62 -16.13 21.96
C ASN A 149 10.01 -15.11 20.99
N THR A 150 10.79 -14.10 20.58
CA THR A 150 10.38 -13.10 19.59
C THR A 150 9.97 -13.77 18.27
N LYS A 151 8.73 -13.50 17.85
CA LYS A 151 8.16 -13.88 16.55
C LYS A 151 8.09 -12.70 15.58
N SER A 152 8.01 -11.46 16.07
CA SER A 152 8.05 -10.29 15.19
C SER A 152 8.93 -9.15 15.69
N ILE A 153 9.47 -8.41 14.73
CA ILE A 153 10.19 -7.16 14.95
C ILE A 153 9.50 -6.06 14.15
N TYR A 154 9.22 -4.94 14.83
CA TYR A 154 8.75 -3.69 14.25
C TYR A 154 9.65 -2.58 14.77
N ILE A 155 10.38 -1.90 13.87
CA ILE A 155 11.30 -0.81 14.24
C ILE A 155 10.94 0.43 13.42
N THR A 156 10.79 1.56 14.10
CA THR A 156 10.52 2.87 13.48
C THR A 156 11.59 3.91 13.79
N GLU A 157 12.51 3.57 14.68
CA GLU A 157 13.67 4.34 15.09
C GLU A 157 14.75 4.36 13.99
N ALA A 158 14.67 5.37 13.13
CA ALA A 158 15.55 5.55 11.97
C ALA A 158 17.05 5.69 12.31
N GLN A 159 17.41 5.97 13.56
CA GLN A 159 18.80 5.95 14.01
C GLN A 159 19.38 4.53 14.09
N ILE A 160 18.55 3.50 14.18
CA ILE A 160 19.00 2.10 14.29
C ILE A 160 19.31 1.58 12.88
N THR A 161 20.60 1.61 12.50
CA THR A 161 21.06 1.11 11.20
C THR A 161 21.63 -0.32 11.28
N LYS A 162 21.85 -0.82 12.50
CA LYS A 162 22.38 -2.16 12.77
C LYS A 162 21.73 -2.77 13.99
N MET A 163 21.53 -4.10 13.97
CA MET A 163 20.98 -4.85 15.11
C MET A 163 21.84 -6.09 15.38
N LEU A 164 22.30 -6.24 16.62
CA LEU A 164 23.01 -7.43 17.08
C LEU A 164 22.02 -8.51 17.53
N ASP A 165 22.53 -9.74 17.65
CA ASP A 165 21.80 -10.89 18.20
C ASP A 165 20.56 -11.33 17.41
N LEU A 166 20.35 -10.83 16.19
CA LEU A 166 19.27 -11.28 15.31
C LEU A 166 19.31 -12.79 15.07
N ASP A 167 20.49 -13.38 15.04
CA ASP A 167 20.67 -14.83 14.86
C ASP A 167 20.23 -15.67 16.06
N LYS A 168 20.02 -15.05 17.22
CA LYS A 168 19.45 -15.72 18.41
C LYS A 168 17.93 -15.80 18.33
N LEU A 169 17.28 -15.02 17.46
CA LEU A 169 15.84 -14.98 17.27
C LEU A 169 15.36 -16.10 16.34
N THR A 170 15.49 -17.34 16.82
CA THR A 170 15.19 -18.56 16.06
C THR A 170 13.70 -18.76 15.73
N LYS A 171 12.80 -17.97 16.36
CA LYS A 171 11.35 -18.00 16.13
C LYS A 171 10.84 -16.81 15.31
N LEU A 172 11.73 -15.97 14.79
CA LEU A 172 11.36 -14.76 14.05
C LEU A 172 10.63 -15.11 12.74
N GLU A 173 9.37 -14.72 12.66
CA GLU A 173 8.47 -14.98 11.52
C GLU A 173 8.21 -13.71 10.70
N GLU A 174 8.25 -12.54 11.32
CA GLU A 174 7.88 -11.27 10.70
C GLU A 174 8.87 -10.14 11.01
N VAL A 175 9.29 -9.42 9.97
CA VAL A 175 10.18 -8.27 10.07
C VAL A 175 9.52 -7.07 9.41
N ARG A 176 9.45 -5.96 10.15
CA ARG A 176 8.97 -4.67 9.66
C ARG A 176 9.92 -3.56 10.07
N LEU A 177 10.60 -2.97 9.08
CA LEU A 177 11.45 -1.78 9.28
C LEU A 177 10.78 -0.61 8.57
N ILE A 178 10.09 0.24 9.33
CA ILE A 178 9.18 1.26 8.80
C ILE A 178 9.60 2.62 9.31
N PHE A 179 10.36 3.35 8.51
CA PHE A 179 10.87 4.67 8.87
C PHE A 179 10.05 5.76 8.18
N GLU A 180 9.76 6.87 8.86
CA GLU A 180 8.94 7.96 8.31
C GLU A 180 9.59 9.31 8.57
N ALA A 181 9.61 10.18 7.55
CA ALA A 181 10.13 11.54 7.68
C ALA A 181 9.34 12.39 8.70
N GLY A 182 8.04 12.13 8.84
CA GLY A 182 7.15 12.80 9.79
C GLY A 182 7.24 12.28 11.22
N ASN A 183 8.10 11.29 11.50
CA ASN A 183 8.33 10.84 12.87
C ASN A 183 9.03 11.95 13.66
N PHE A 184 8.34 12.52 14.64
CA PHE A 184 8.86 13.60 15.49
C PHE A 184 10.19 13.23 16.15
N ASP A 185 10.39 11.95 16.46
CA ASP A 185 11.64 11.48 17.08
C ASP A 185 12.82 11.55 16.11
N TYR A 186 12.60 11.46 14.79
CA TYR A 186 13.66 11.61 13.80
C TYR A 186 14.25 13.02 13.80
N THR A 187 13.40 14.05 13.78
CA THR A 187 13.88 15.45 13.78
C THR A 187 14.47 15.85 15.12
N LEU A 188 14.03 15.23 16.21
CA LEU A 188 14.66 15.39 17.52
C LEU A 188 16.05 14.75 17.59
N TRP A 189 16.22 13.55 17.04
CA TRP A 189 17.51 12.84 17.06
C TRP A 189 18.50 13.45 16.07
N PHE A 190 18.03 13.81 14.88
CA PHE A 190 18.82 14.38 13.80
C PHE A 190 18.31 15.77 13.37
N PRO A 191 18.49 16.82 14.19
CA PRO A 191 17.90 18.15 13.94
C PRO A 191 18.34 18.80 12.64
N ASN A 192 19.53 18.45 12.13
CA ASN A 192 20.13 19.07 10.94
C ASN A 192 20.35 18.06 9.78
N ARG A 193 19.83 16.83 9.86
CA ARG A 193 20.01 15.81 8.80
C ARG A 193 18.71 15.67 8.01
N PRO A 194 18.71 15.92 6.69
CA PRO A 194 17.53 15.64 5.88
C PRO A 194 17.19 14.15 5.92
N PHE A 195 15.90 13.83 5.98
CA PHE A 195 15.45 12.45 5.94
C PHE A 195 15.82 11.82 4.59
N LYS A 196 16.41 10.63 4.65
CA LYS A 196 16.76 9.80 3.50
C LYS A 196 16.50 8.34 3.85
N PRO A 197 16.38 7.44 2.85
CA PRO A 197 16.27 6.02 3.11
C PRO A 197 17.36 5.51 4.06
N ILE A 198 16.96 4.68 5.03
CA ILE A 198 17.84 4.17 6.08
C ILE A 198 18.60 2.94 5.58
N ASP A 199 19.92 2.93 5.72
CA ASP A 199 20.75 1.77 5.39
C ASP A 199 20.42 0.61 6.35
N VAL A 200 19.95 -0.50 5.78
CA VAL A 200 19.62 -1.73 6.52
C VAL A 200 20.64 -2.85 6.33
N SER A 201 21.82 -2.56 5.78
CA SER A 201 22.92 -3.53 5.62
C SER A 201 23.42 -4.11 6.96
N GLY A 202 23.18 -3.39 8.06
CA GLY A 202 23.48 -3.83 9.43
C GLY A 202 22.50 -4.85 10.01
N TYR A 203 21.40 -5.17 9.31
CA TYR A 203 20.44 -6.19 9.72
C TYR A 203 20.74 -7.51 9.00
N ASP A 204 21.22 -8.50 9.74
CA ASP A 204 21.59 -9.81 9.20
C ASP A 204 20.54 -10.87 9.51
N PHE A 205 19.59 -11.07 8.57
CA PHE A 205 18.53 -12.06 8.71
C PHE A 205 18.90 -13.45 8.15
N SER A 206 20.17 -13.67 7.76
CA SER A 206 20.60 -14.89 7.05
C SER A 206 20.34 -16.19 7.83
N LYS A 207 20.27 -16.10 9.16
CA LYS A 207 20.05 -17.23 10.08
C LYS A 207 18.60 -17.34 10.59
N ASN A 208 17.68 -16.49 10.13
CA ASN A 208 16.27 -16.50 10.58
C ASN A 208 15.38 -17.28 9.60
N ASP A 209 15.42 -18.60 9.70
CA ASP A 209 14.78 -19.53 8.74
C ASP A 209 13.24 -19.63 8.85
N LYS A 210 12.64 -19.00 9.86
CA LYS A 210 11.18 -18.96 10.08
C LYS A 210 10.50 -17.75 9.47
N ILE A 211 11.25 -16.79 8.93
CA ILE A 211 10.66 -15.58 8.36
C ILE A 211 9.71 -15.95 7.22
N THR A 212 8.50 -15.43 7.31
CA THR A 212 7.46 -15.55 6.29
C THR A 212 7.09 -14.21 5.65
N TRP A 213 7.36 -13.10 6.34
CA TRP A 213 7.01 -11.75 5.92
C TRP A 213 8.13 -10.77 6.23
N MET A 214 8.55 -10.00 5.22
CA MET A 214 9.45 -8.86 5.37
C MET A 214 8.82 -7.61 4.75
N GLU A 215 8.71 -6.53 5.51
CA GLU A 215 8.18 -5.25 5.07
C GLU A 215 9.17 -4.12 5.37
N PHE A 216 9.44 -3.30 4.36
CA PHE A 216 10.38 -2.20 4.43
C PHE A 216 9.71 -0.91 3.96
N LYS A 217 9.91 0.18 4.70
CA LYS A 217 9.52 1.51 4.25
C LYS A 217 10.65 2.50 4.48
N HIS A 218 10.96 3.29 3.46
CA HIS A 218 12.06 4.26 3.49
C HIS A 218 13.41 3.62 3.89
N CYS A 219 13.74 2.47 3.31
CA CYS A 219 15.00 1.75 3.53
C CYS A 219 15.88 1.77 2.27
N ASP A 220 17.19 1.74 2.43
CA ASP A 220 18.14 1.36 1.38
C ASP A 220 18.37 -0.16 1.44
N LEU A 221 17.84 -0.87 0.45
CA LEU A 221 17.81 -2.33 0.37
C LEU A 221 18.91 -2.91 -0.53
N THR A 222 19.86 -2.10 -0.97
CA THR A 222 20.88 -2.50 -1.97
C THR A 222 21.81 -3.61 -1.48
N ALA A 223 22.06 -3.65 -0.17
CA ALA A 223 22.92 -4.61 0.52
C ALA A 223 22.17 -5.47 1.56
N ILE A 224 20.86 -5.68 1.37
CA ILE A 224 20.04 -6.46 2.31
C ILE A 224 20.54 -7.91 2.47
N LYS A 225 20.63 -8.36 3.72
CA LYS A 225 20.96 -9.75 4.07
C LYS A 225 19.70 -10.51 4.43
N ALA A 226 19.10 -11.12 3.41
CA ALA A 226 17.86 -11.87 3.55
C ALA A 226 18.07 -13.28 4.11
N PRO A 227 16.99 -13.93 4.61
CA PRO A 227 17.03 -15.32 5.05
C PRO A 227 17.43 -16.30 3.96
N THR A 228 18.02 -17.42 4.39
CA THR A 228 18.44 -18.50 3.49
C THR A 228 17.32 -19.49 3.14
N ASN A 229 16.18 -19.45 3.82
CA ASN A 229 14.98 -20.21 3.49
C ASN A 229 14.12 -19.51 2.42
N VAL A 230 13.28 -20.28 1.73
CA VAL A 230 12.26 -19.70 0.84
C VAL A 230 11.11 -19.17 1.70
N PHE A 231 10.68 -17.93 1.46
CA PHE A 231 9.60 -17.30 2.22
C PHE A 231 8.50 -16.69 1.33
N PRO A 232 7.26 -16.53 1.84
CA PRO A 232 6.13 -16.03 1.06
C PRO A 232 6.25 -14.61 0.51
N MET A 233 6.58 -13.61 1.35
CA MET A 233 6.38 -12.20 1.00
C MET A 233 7.57 -11.30 1.35
N PHE A 234 7.96 -10.47 0.38
CA PHE A 234 8.85 -9.33 0.55
C PHE A 234 8.15 -8.07 0.01
N LYS A 235 7.93 -7.08 0.87
CA LYS A 235 7.29 -5.81 0.50
C LYS A 235 8.22 -4.65 0.81
N ALA A 236 8.33 -3.72 -0.14
CA ALA A 236 9.10 -2.50 0.01
C ALA A 236 8.28 -1.30 -0.48
N SER A 237 8.26 -0.22 0.29
CA SER A 237 7.61 1.03 -0.09
C SER A 237 8.55 2.22 0.10
N TYR A 238 8.65 3.12 -0.87
CA TYR A 238 9.54 4.30 -0.80
C TYR A 238 11.02 3.98 -0.50
N CYS A 239 11.47 2.77 -0.86
CA CYS A 239 12.82 2.29 -0.61
C CYS A 239 13.74 2.54 -1.80
N GLU A 240 15.04 2.42 -1.60
CA GLU A 240 16.03 2.28 -2.66
C GLU A 240 16.34 0.79 -2.89
N TYR A 241 16.37 0.36 -4.14
CA TYR A 241 16.65 -1.04 -4.50
C TYR A 241 17.38 -1.16 -5.82
N ASN A 242 17.98 -2.32 -6.06
CA ASN A 242 18.73 -2.63 -7.27
C ASN A 242 18.44 -4.08 -7.72
N ALA A 243 19.11 -4.57 -8.76
CA ALA A 243 18.94 -5.94 -9.23
C ALA A 243 19.29 -6.98 -8.15
N ASN A 244 20.25 -6.68 -7.27
CA ASN A 244 20.61 -7.54 -6.15
C ASN A 244 19.46 -7.69 -5.14
N THR A 245 18.72 -6.61 -4.83
CA THR A 245 17.53 -6.64 -3.96
C THR A 245 16.46 -7.60 -4.48
N ILE A 246 16.28 -7.73 -5.80
CA ILE A 246 15.33 -8.67 -6.40
C ILE A 246 15.89 -10.11 -6.41
N ASN A 247 17.19 -10.26 -6.68
CA ASN A 247 17.79 -11.57 -6.96
C ASN A 247 18.25 -12.34 -5.72
N THR A 248 18.55 -11.64 -4.62
CA THR A 248 19.14 -12.25 -3.42
C THR A 248 18.10 -12.89 -2.48
N PRO A 249 17.01 -12.19 -2.09
CA PRO A 249 16.03 -12.79 -1.20
C PRO A 249 15.29 -13.94 -1.85
N ARG A 250 15.13 -15.07 -1.14
CA ARG A 250 14.39 -16.24 -1.63
C ARG A 250 12.88 -16.10 -1.47
N ALA A 251 12.34 -14.91 -1.74
CA ALA A 251 10.91 -14.63 -1.65
C ALA A 251 10.12 -15.24 -2.81
N ARG A 252 8.89 -15.70 -2.54
CA ARG A 252 7.95 -16.15 -3.59
C ARG A 252 7.25 -14.98 -4.25
N LYS A 253 6.98 -13.91 -3.50
CA LYS A 253 6.33 -12.69 -3.98
C LYS A 253 7.14 -11.47 -3.55
N MET A 254 7.33 -10.53 -4.47
CA MET A 254 7.98 -9.25 -4.22
C MET A 254 7.10 -8.11 -4.70
N GLN A 255 6.91 -7.11 -3.84
CA GLN A 255 6.17 -5.90 -4.14
C GLN A 255 7.04 -4.68 -3.86
N PHE A 256 7.22 -3.83 -4.88
CA PHE A 256 7.93 -2.56 -4.77
C PHE A 256 6.96 -1.42 -5.09
N GLU A 257 6.61 -0.63 -4.08
CA GLU A 257 5.65 0.47 -4.16
C GLU A 257 6.39 1.81 -4.01
N THR A 258 6.39 2.63 -5.05
CA THR A 258 7.03 3.96 -5.04
C THR A 258 8.51 3.91 -4.65
N CYS A 259 9.18 2.79 -4.94
CA CYS A 259 10.60 2.59 -4.66
C CYS A 259 11.48 3.12 -5.80
N ASN A 260 12.64 3.69 -5.44
CA ASN A 260 13.66 4.14 -6.37
C ASN A 260 14.55 2.96 -6.78
N ILE A 261 14.52 2.64 -8.07
CA ILE A 261 15.45 1.68 -8.65
C ILE A 261 16.76 2.38 -9.00
N LEU A 262 17.89 1.85 -8.50
CA LEU A 262 19.20 2.46 -8.67
C LEU A 262 19.91 1.99 -9.95
N ASP A 263 19.62 0.77 -10.39
CA ASP A 263 20.16 0.22 -11.63
C ASP A 263 19.24 0.58 -12.81
N PRO A 264 19.77 1.15 -13.91
CA PRO A 264 18.97 1.41 -15.10
C PRO A 264 18.61 0.12 -15.85
N ASP A 265 19.40 -0.95 -15.69
CA ASP A 265 19.23 -2.20 -16.43
C ASP A 265 19.09 -3.37 -15.48
N ILE A 266 17.87 -3.92 -15.41
CA ILE A 266 17.53 -4.98 -14.46
C ILE A 266 17.48 -6.31 -15.17
N LYS A 267 18.19 -7.28 -14.61
CA LYS A 267 18.05 -8.69 -14.98
C LYS A 267 17.61 -9.50 -13.78
N VAL A 268 16.45 -10.13 -13.89
CA VAL A 268 15.87 -10.98 -12.84
C VAL A 268 16.21 -12.44 -13.10
N THR A 269 17.00 -13.02 -12.22
CA THR A 269 17.45 -14.42 -12.26
C THR A 269 17.02 -15.22 -11.03
N ASN A 270 16.23 -14.62 -10.13
CA ASN A 270 15.75 -15.28 -8.91
C ASN A 270 14.92 -16.54 -9.24
N PRO A 271 15.37 -17.75 -8.88
CA PRO A 271 14.66 -18.99 -9.20
C PRO A 271 13.45 -19.24 -8.29
N HIS A 272 13.36 -18.56 -7.16
CA HIS A 272 12.31 -18.73 -6.15
C HIS A 272 11.10 -17.82 -6.39
N LEU A 273 11.35 -16.64 -6.98
CA LEU A 273 10.35 -15.63 -7.26
C LEU A 273 9.29 -16.14 -8.26
N ARG A 274 8.02 -15.90 -7.93
CA ARG A 274 6.86 -16.27 -8.76
C ARG A 274 6.01 -15.06 -9.12
N SER A 275 5.89 -14.09 -8.22
CA SER A 275 5.12 -12.87 -8.43
C SER A 275 5.97 -11.65 -8.17
N LEU A 276 6.01 -10.74 -9.13
CA LEU A 276 6.71 -9.47 -9.03
C LEU A 276 5.77 -8.33 -9.43
N THR A 277 5.58 -7.39 -8.51
CA THR A 277 4.82 -6.15 -8.73
C THR A 277 5.72 -4.96 -8.50
N ILE A 278 5.74 -4.04 -9.46
CA ILE A 278 6.43 -2.75 -9.36
C ILE A 278 5.40 -1.65 -9.66
N THR A 279 5.13 -0.81 -8.67
CA THR A 279 4.18 0.30 -8.77
C THR A 279 4.89 1.58 -8.37
N THR A 280 4.60 2.70 -9.04
CA THR A 280 5.12 4.00 -8.65
C THR A 280 4.02 5.05 -8.68
N ASP A 281 3.91 5.85 -7.63
CA ASP A 281 2.99 6.98 -7.61
C ASP A 281 3.39 8.05 -8.63
N TYR A 282 2.40 8.72 -9.22
CA TYR A 282 2.61 9.81 -10.19
C TYR A 282 3.59 10.90 -9.71
N ASN A 283 3.48 11.28 -8.43
CA ASN A 283 4.30 12.35 -7.83
C ASN A 283 5.66 11.87 -7.30
N ALA A 284 5.96 10.58 -7.41
CA ALA A 284 7.23 10.04 -6.94
C ALA A 284 8.41 10.65 -7.70
N ASN A 285 9.50 10.95 -6.99
CA ASN A 285 10.76 11.34 -7.62
C ASN A 285 11.56 10.10 -8.07
N ASN A 286 10.91 9.19 -8.81
CA ASN A 286 11.51 7.92 -9.21
C ASN A 286 12.51 8.11 -10.36
N ARG A 287 13.66 7.46 -10.23
CA ARG A 287 14.68 7.37 -11.27
C ARG A 287 14.20 6.52 -12.46
N GLY A 288 13.40 5.49 -12.19
CA GLY A 288 12.93 4.53 -13.18
C GLY A 288 14.07 3.67 -13.75
N PHE A 289 13.73 2.76 -14.66
CA PHE A 289 14.66 1.88 -15.35
C PHE A 289 14.60 2.11 -16.86
N ARG A 290 15.65 1.66 -17.56
CA ARG A 290 15.77 1.66 -19.02
C ARG A 290 15.43 0.28 -19.60
N THR A 291 15.96 -0.80 -19.01
CA THR A 291 15.64 -2.17 -19.44
C THR A 291 15.22 -3.06 -18.27
N PHE A 292 14.27 -3.95 -18.51
CA PHE A 292 13.79 -4.91 -17.51
C PHE A 292 13.66 -6.32 -18.08
N ASP A 293 14.56 -7.22 -17.70
CA ASP A 293 14.66 -8.56 -18.24
C ASP A 293 14.27 -9.61 -17.20
N ILE A 294 13.10 -10.22 -17.39
CA ILE A 294 12.65 -11.39 -16.61
C ILE A 294 12.80 -12.70 -17.38
N SER A 295 13.40 -12.70 -18.57
CA SER A 295 13.42 -13.85 -19.49
C SER A 295 14.09 -15.11 -18.92
N ALA A 296 15.04 -14.95 -18.00
CA ALA A 296 15.73 -16.04 -17.31
C ALA A 296 15.00 -16.52 -16.02
N SER A 297 13.88 -15.90 -15.67
CA SER A 297 13.13 -16.20 -14.44
C SER A 297 12.04 -17.26 -14.65
N ARG A 298 11.40 -17.67 -13.54
CA ARG A 298 10.18 -18.50 -13.53
C ARG A 298 8.98 -17.75 -12.94
N ILE A 299 8.93 -16.44 -13.15
CA ILE A 299 7.83 -15.58 -12.71
C ILE A 299 6.57 -15.94 -13.50
N ASN A 300 5.45 -16.16 -12.81
CA ASN A 300 4.14 -16.42 -13.40
C ASN A 300 3.21 -15.21 -13.35
N TYR A 301 3.44 -14.26 -12.43
CA TYR A 301 2.71 -13.00 -12.34
C TYR A 301 3.71 -11.84 -12.40
N PHE A 302 3.57 -11.00 -13.42
CA PHE A 302 4.39 -9.81 -13.56
C PHE A 302 3.50 -8.58 -13.80
N SER A 303 3.64 -7.58 -12.95
CA SER A 303 2.89 -6.33 -13.04
C SER A 303 3.82 -5.13 -12.89
N ILE A 304 3.78 -4.23 -13.87
CA ILE A 304 4.45 -2.94 -13.81
C ILE A 304 3.43 -1.83 -14.03
N TYR A 305 3.38 -0.93 -13.06
CA TYR A 305 2.68 0.34 -13.15
C TYR A 305 3.58 1.49 -12.71
N GLN A 306 4.46 1.92 -13.61
CA GLN A 306 5.32 3.06 -13.40
C GLN A 306 4.66 4.31 -13.99
N GLN A 307 3.99 5.12 -13.16
CA GLN A 307 3.32 6.34 -13.65
C GLN A 307 4.29 7.49 -13.96
N SER A 308 5.44 7.55 -13.30
CA SER A 308 6.45 8.58 -13.54
C SER A 308 7.87 8.01 -13.50
N SER A 309 8.71 8.50 -14.41
CA SER A 309 10.15 8.29 -14.41
C SER A 309 10.80 9.58 -14.88
N LYS A 310 11.66 10.17 -14.06
CA LYS A 310 12.30 11.46 -14.41
C LYS A 310 13.69 11.30 -15.02
N GLN A 311 14.31 10.13 -14.86
CA GLN A 311 15.72 9.94 -15.24
C GLN A 311 15.89 9.00 -16.44
N HIS A 312 15.12 7.91 -16.51
CA HIS A 312 15.26 6.93 -17.58
C HIS A 312 13.95 6.73 -18.35
N GLU A 313 14.08 6.66 -19.67
CA GLU A 313 13.03 6.20 -20.57
C GLU A 313 13.12 4.68 -20.73
N VAL A 314 11.98 3.99 -20.66
CA VAL A 314 11.95 2.53 -20.80
C VAL A 314 12.11 2.15 -22.27
N GLU A 315 13.19 1.45 -22.59
CA GLU A 315 13.53 1.02 -23.94
C GLU A 315 13.04 -0.40 -24.23
N GLU A 316 13.22 -1.34 -23.29
CA GLU A 316 12.92 -2.76 -23.53
C GLU A 316 12.51 -3.52 -22.26
N ILE A 317 11.49 -4.38 -22.40
CA ILE A 317 11.10 -5.37 -21.40
C ILE A 317 11.15 -6.76 -22.04
N LYS A 318 11.90 -7.68 -21.44
CA LYS A 318 12.01 -9.08 -21.91
C LYS A 318 11.25 -10.01 -20.99
N LEU A 319 10.31 -10.75 -21.56
CA LEU A 319 9.41 -11.65 -20.84
C LEU A 319 9.93 -13.10 -20.82
N ASN A 320 9.52 -13.86 -19.82
CA ASN A 320 9.70 -15.32 -19.79
C ASN A 320 8.45 -16.04 -20.33
N GLN A 321 8.60 -17.31 -20.67
CA GLN A 321 7.55 -18.16 -21.24
C GLN A 321 6.53 -18.73 -20.22
N TYR A 322 6.77 -18.56 -18.93
CA TYR A 322 5.99 -19.15 -17.82
C TYR A 322 4.93 -18.21 -17.23
N LEU A 323 4.74 -17.03 -17.82
CA LEU A 323 3.75 -16.06 -17.37
C LEU A 323 2.34 -16.63 -17.53
N ASP A 324 1.56 -16.54 -16.46
CA ASP A 324 0.11 -16.71 -16.44
C ASP A 324 -0.60 -15.34 -16.51
N THR A 325 0.00 -14.32 -15.89
CA THR A 325 -0.53 -12.95 -15.82
C THR A 325 0.55 -11.93 -16.15
N LEU A 326 0.24 -11.03 -17.08
CA LEU A 326 1.08 -9.89 -17.44
C LEU A 326 0.27 -8.60 -17.38
N GLU A 327 0.78 -7.62 -16.64
CA GLU A 327 0.16 -6.30 -16.54
C GLU A 327 1.23 -5.21 -16.80
N ILE A 328 1.07 -4.42 -17.86
CA ILE A 328 1.95 -3.31 -18.23
C ILE A 328 1.09 -2.06 -18.43
N VAL A 329 0.79 -1.38 -17.32
CA VAL A 329 -0.21 -0.30 -17.31
C VAL A 329 0.45 1.08 -17.39
N GLY A 330 1.74 1.20 -17.07
CA GLY A 330 2.47 2.47 -17.12
C GLY A 330 3.98 2.26 -17.13
N LEU A 331 4.71 3.04 -17.92
CA LEU A 331 6.18 2.98 -18.05
C LEU A 331 6.89 4.35 -17.94
N GLY A 332 6.29 5.32 -17.25
CA GLY A 332 6.89 6.64 -17.01
C GLY A 332 6.95 7.52 -18.26
N ASN A 333 7.95 8.41 -18.36
CA ASN A 333 8.09 9.41 -19.42
C ASN A 333 8.09 8.77 -20.82
N ARG A 334 7.14 9.17 -21.67
CA ARG A 334 6.72 8.47 -22.91
C ARG A 334 7.24 9.15 -24.19
N GLN A 335 8.54 9.44 -24.32
CA GLN A 335 9.06 10.01 -25.57
C GLN A 335 9.27 8.93 -26.66
N LYS A 336 9.47 7.66 -26.26
CA LYS A 336 9.64 6.47 -27.09
C LYS A 336 8.80 5.33 -26.55
N LYS A 337 8.32 4.50 -27.49
CA LYS A 337 7.52 3.31 -27.20
C LYS A 337 8.45 2.17 -26.77
N ALA A 338 8.25 1.64 -25.57
CA ALA A 338 9.03 0.52 -25.05
C ALA A 338 8.82 -0.73 -25.91
N LYS A 339 9.89 -1.47 -26.18
CA LYS A 339 9.85 -2.74 -26.89
C LYS A 339 9.56 -3.89 -25.92
N ILE A 340 8.48 -4.61 -26.12
CA ILE A 340 8.16 -5.80 -25.33
C ILE A 340 8.54 -7.06 -26.11
N VAL A 341 9.44 -7.88 -25.56
CA VAL A 341 10.03 -9.03 -26.24
C VAL A 341 9.65 -10.34 -25.54
N GLY A 342 9.32 -11.37 -26.31
CA GLY A 342 9.07 -12.72 -25.81
C GLY A 342 7.61 -13.05 -25.54
N LEU A 343 6.67 -12.13 -25.85
CA LEU A 343 5.23 -12.40 -25.76
C LEU A 343 4.81 -13.58 -26.66
N ASP A 344 5.45 -13.70 -27.82
CA ASP A 344 5.31 -14.79 -28.80
C ASP A 344 5.73 -16.17 -28.25
N LYS A 345 6.54 -16.19 -27.18
CA LYS A 345 7.04 -17.43 -26.56
C LYS A 345 6.13 -17.93 -25.43
N ILE A 346 5.11 -17.15 -25.05
CA ILE A 346 4.18 -17.53 -24.00
C ILE A 346 3.05 -18.34 -24.63
N ASN A 347 2.94 -19.61 -24.26
CA ASN A 347 1.93 -20.49 -24.87
C ASN A 347 0.49 -20.06 -24.57
N LYS A 348 0.24 -19.59 -23.35
CA LYS A 348 -1.09 -19.13 -22.91
C LYS A 348 -0.98 -18.18 -21.72
N LEU A 349 -1.54 -16.98 -21.86
CA LEU A 349 -1.83 -16.07 -20.75
C LEU A 349 -3.26 -16.26 -20.26
N LYS A 350 -3.43 -16.35 -18.95
CA LYS A 350 -4.75 -16.22 -18.32
C LYS A 350 -5.21 -14.79 -18.37
N ARG A 351 -4.33 -13.83 -18.08
CA ARG A 351 -4.64 -12.40 -18.09
C ARG A 351 -3.54 -11.58 -18.75
N LEU A 352 -3.93 -10.71 -19.66
CA LEU A 352 -3.10 -9.64 -20.22
C LEU A 352 -3.79 -8.31 -19.94
N ALA A 353 -3.10 -7.38 -19.29
CA ALA A 353 -3.58 -6.02 -19.11
C ALA A 353 -2.53 -5.00 -19.58
N TYR A 354 -2.92 -4.02 -20.40
CA TYR A 354 -2.01 -2.97 -20.84
C TYR A 354 -2.73 -1.68 -21.24
N ASP A 355 -2.05 -0.55 -21.04
CA ASP A 355 -2.48 0.78 -21.54
C ASP A 355 -1.90 1.00 -22.94
N PHE A 356 -2.72 1.36 -23.94
CA PHE A 356 -2.26 1.66 -25.30
C PHE A 356 -1.22 2.77 -25.39
N ASN A 357 -1.26 3.77 -24.52
CA ASN A 357 -0.26 4.84 -24.49
C ASN A 357 1.09 4.33 -24.01
N THR A 358 1.09 3.28 -23.19
CA THR A 358 2.29 2.63 -22.69
C THR A 358 2.81 1.62 -23.72
N TRP A 359 1.90 0.80 -24.25
CA TRP A 359 2.18 -0.26 -25.20
C TRP A 359 1.10 -0.29 -26.28
N PRO A 360 1.31 0.39 -27.42
CA PRO A 360 0.30 0.58 -28.48
C PRO A 360 0.20 -0.67 -29.37
N MET A 361 -0.07 -1.81 -28.75
CA MET A 361 -0.32 -3.07 -29.42
C MET A 361 -1.81 -3.20 -29.70
N LEU A 362 -2.19 -3.37 -30.96
CA LEU A 362 -3.57 -3.65 -31.31
C LEU A 362 -3.92 -5.09 -30.90
N PRO A 363 -5.19 -5.40 -30.58
CA PRO A 363 -5.57 -6.74 -30.15
C PRO A 363 -5.24 -7.81 -31.21
N GLN A 364 -5.37 -7.46 -32.49
CA GLN A 364 -5.03 -8.35 -33.61
C GLN A 364 -3.54 -8.69 -33.73
N ASP A 365 -2.66 -7.93 -33.07
CA ASP A 365 -1.21 -8.16 -33.11
C ASP A 365 -0.72 -8.98 -31.91
N ILE A 366 -1.62 -9.39 -30.99
CA ILE A 366 -1.26 -10.23 -29.86
C ILE A 366 -0.87 -11.63 -30.38
N PRO A 367 0.39 -12.06 -30.21
CA PRO A 367 0.93 -13.27 -30.85
C PRO A 367 0.63 -14.57 -30.08
N CYS A 368 0.01 -14.47 -28.89
CA CYS A 368 -0.23 -15.60 -28.00
C CYS A 368 -1.70 -15.72 -27.61
N ALA A 369 -2.08 -16.88 -27.07
CA ALA A 369 -3.42 -17.08 -26.54
C ALA A 369 -3.62 -16.32 -25.22
N VAL A 370 -4.74 -15.59 -25.10
CA VAL A 370 -5.11 -14.79 -23.93
C VAL A 370 -6.54 -15.12 -23.54
N THR A 371 -6.79 -15.49 -22.29
CA THR A 371 -8.16 -15.79 -21.81
C THR A 371 -8.92 -14.53 -21.39
N SER A 372 -8.24 -13.61 -20.70
CA SER A 372 -8.79 -12.36 -20.18
C SER A 372 -7.92 -11.18 -20.63
N LEU A 373 -8.51 -10.23 -21.35
CA LEU A 373 -7.85 -9.01 -21.83
C LEU A 373 -8.45 -7.79 -21.15
N SER A 374 -7.60 -6.93 -20.57
CA SER A 374 -8.02 -5.70 -19.91
C SER A 374 -7.23 -4.49 -20.45
N LEU A 375 -7.96 -3.47 -20.90
CA LEU A 375 -7.43 -2.19 -21.36
C LEU A 375 -7.87 -1.11 -20.36
N PRO A 376 -7.13 -0.93 -19.25
CA PRO A 376 -7.52 -0.03 -18.16
C PRO A 376 -7.58 1.43 -18.61
N ALA A 377 -8.29 2.23 -17.81
CA ALA A 377 -8.49 3.64 -18.06
C ALA A 377 -7.17 4.43 -18.11
N SER A 378 -7.06 5.34 -19.08
CA SER A 378 -5.92 6.24 -19.21
C SER A 378 -6.28 7.47 -20.06
N SER A 379 -5.29 8.30 -20.41
CA SER A 379 -5.43 9.32 -21.46
C SER A 379 -5.88 8.72 -22.80
N PRO A 380 -6.52 9.50 -23.69
CA PRO A 380 -6.90 9.04 -25.01
C PRO A 380 -5.68 8.49 -25.78
N PRO A 381 -5.75 7.30 -26.38
CA PRO A 381 -4.65 6.75 -27.16
C PRO A 381 -4.55 7.41 -28.53
N ASP A 382 -3.32 7.45 -29.08
CA ASP A 382 -3.05 7.88 -30.45
C ASP A 382 -3.44 6.79 -31.47
N ILE A 383 -4.75 6.60 -31.65
CA ILE A 383 -5.33 5.69 -32.64
C ILE A 383 -6.07 6.53 -33.69
N LYS A 384 -5.77 6.29 -34.97
CA LYS A 384 -6.42 7.00 -36.08
C LYS A 384 -7.89 6.60 -36.20
N VAL A 385 -8.76 7.57 -36.47
CA VAL A 385 -10.16 7.33 -36.86
C VAL A 385 -10.22 6.34 -38.03
N GLY A 386 -11.14 5.38 -37.97
CA GLY A 386 -11.25 4.32 -38.98
C GLY A 386 -10.36 3.10 -38.73
N THR A 387 -9.48 3.12 -37.72
CA THR A 387 -8.68 1.95 -37.35
C THR A 387 -9.59 0.84 -36.84
N GLN A 388 -9.49 -0.34 -37.46
CA GLN A 388 -10.21 -1.53 -37.01
C GLN A 388 -9.56 -2.10 -35.73
N ILE A 389 -10.40 -2.39 -34.74
CA ILE A 389 -10.02 -3.03 -33.48
C ILE A 389 -10.66 -4.42 -33.47
N ASP A 390 -9.91 -5.44 -33.85
CA ASP A 390 -10.45 -6.80 -34.05
C ASP A 390 -10.04 -7.73 -32.90
N TYR A 391 -10.92 -7.85 -31.91
CA TYR A 391 -10.71 -8.76 -30.78
C TYR A 391 -10.89 -10.24 -31.17
N THR A 392 -11.47 -10.56 -32.34
CA THR A 392 -11.65 -11.95 -32.79
C THR A 392 -10.32 -12.64 -33.09
N LYS A 393 -9.27 -11.86 -33.31
CA LYS A 393 -7.90 -12.33 -33.55
C LYS A 393 -7.16 -12.72 -32.27
N VAL A 394 -7.65 -12.31 -31.10
CA VAL A 394 -7.08 -12.71 -29.80
C VAL A 394 -7.46 -14.16 -29.51
N GLN A 395 -6.50 -15.06 -29.65
CA GLN A 395 -6.75 -16.50 -29.52
C GLN A 395 -7.20 -16.86 -28.10
N GLY A 396 -8.35 -17.52 -27.99
CA GLY A 396 -8.86 -18.03 -26.70
C GLY A 396 -9.53 -17.00 -25.80
N LEU A 397 -9.79 -15.78 -26.29
CA LEU A 397 -10.41 -14.70 -25.51
C LEU A 397 -11.83 -15.05 -25.04
N ARG A 398 -12.06 -14.92 -23.73
CA ARG A 398 -13.34 -15.18 -23.04
C ARG A 398 -13.83 -13.99 -22.23
N GLU A 399 -12.92 -13.17 -21.73
CA GLU A 399 -13.23 -12.00 -20.91
C GLU A 399 -12.56 -10.78 -21.50
N LEU A 400 -13.33 -9.72 -21.73
CA LEU A 400 -12.83 -8.46 -22.27
C LEU A 400 -13.28 -7.30 -21.38
N GLU A 401 -12.31 -6.49 -20.96
CA GLU A 401 -12.52 -5.25 -20.24
C GLU A 401 -11.86 -4.12 -21.02
N VAL A 402 -12.63 -3.11 -21.43
CA VAL A 402 -12.13 -1.93 -22.13
C VAL A 402 -12.62 -0.69 -21.42
N GLN A 403 -11.70 -0.01 -20.75
CA GLN A 403 -11.95 1.26 -20.08
C GLN A 403 -11.31 2.43 -20.81
N GLN A 404 -10.32 2.18 -21.68
CA GLN A 404 -9.55 3.26 -22.31
C GLN A 404 -10.34 4.02 -23.40
N PHE A 405 -10.99 3.29 -24.31
CA PHE A 405 -11.69 3.88 -25.43
C PHE A 405 -12.82 3.00 -25.98
N ILE A 406 -13.65 3.57 -26.86
CA ILE A 406 -14.59 2.84 -27.71
C ILE A 406 -14.53 3.38 -29.15
N THR A 407 -14.80 2.51 -30.13
CA THR A 407 -14.87 2.86 -31.56
C THR A 407 -15.91 2.03 -32.31
N ALA A 408 -16.53 2.61 -33.34
CA ALA A 408 -17.48 1.96 -34.24
C ALA A 408 -16.85 0.85 -35.08
N ASN A 409 -15.52 0.85 -35.24
CA ASN A 409 -14.78 -0.17 -36.00
C ASN A 409 -14.31 -1.34 -35.13
N THR A 410 -14.95 -1.57 -33.98
CA THR A 410 -14.64 -2.69 -33.08
C THR A 410 -15.35 -3.97 -33.52
N ILE A 411 -14.65 -5.09 -33.55
CA ILE A 411 -15.21 -6.42 -33.78
C ILE A 411 -15.03 -7.27 -32.52
N TYR A 412 -16.14 -7.75 -31.96
CA TYR A 412 -16.16 -8.59 -30.76
C TYR A 412 -16.23 -10.10 -31.11
N PRO A 413 -15.55 -10.99 -30.37
CA PRO A 413 -15.60 -12.44 -30.60
C PRO A 413 -16.97 -13.04 -30.29
N GLU A 414 -17.39 -14.03 -31.08
CA GLU A 414 -18.63 -14.78 -30.84
C GLU A 414 -18.60 -15.50 -29.47
N ASN A 415 -17.45 -16.05 -29.08
CA ASN A 415 -17.31 -16.92 -27.91
C ASN A 415 -16.95 -16.18 -26.60
N LEU A 416 -17.16 -14.86 -26.56
CA LEU A 416 -16.92 -14.03 -25.39
C LEU A 416 -17.95 -14.35 -24.28
N ASP A 417 -17.48 -14.63 -23.07
CA ASP A 417 -18.34 -14.94 -21.90
C ASP A 417 -18.70 -13.68 -21.10
N SER A 418 -17.76 -12.71 -21.03
CA SER A 418 -17.92 -11.47 -20.28
C SER A 418 -17.36 -10.26 -21.02
N LEU A 419 -18.09 -9.15 -20.99
CA LEU A 419 -17.69 -7.85 -21.53
C LEU A 419 -17.91 -6.74 -20.51
N THR A 420 -16.88 -5.92 -20.27
CA THR A 420 -16.98 -4.68 -19.51
C THR A 420 -16.51 -3.53 -20.39
N LEU A 421 -17.37 -2.56 -20.69
CA LEU A 421 -17.03 -1.35 -21.42
C LEU A 421 -17.25 -0.13 -20.52
N LYS A 422 -16.16 0.55 -20.15
CA LYS A 422 -16.17 1.80 -19.38
C LYS A 422 -15.30 2.88 -20.03
N PRO A 423 -15.50 3.19 -21.31
CA PRO A 423 -14.57 3.99 -22.09
C PRO A 423 -14.39 5.40 -21.53
N HIS A 424 -13.13 5.81 -21.37
CA HIS A 424 -12.73 7.17 -21.04
C HIS A 424 -12.63 8.08 -22.27
N SER A 425 -12.76 7.54 -23.49
CA SER A 425 -12.63 8.28 -24.75
C SER A 425 -13.39 7.62 -25.90
N TYR A 426 -13.85 8.42 -26.85
CA TYR A 426 -14.35 7.96 -28.15
C TYR A 426 -13.27 8.23 -29.20
N ILE A 427 -12.86 7.21 -29.96
CA ILE A 427 -11.99 7.39 -31.13
C ILE A 427 -12.82 7.89 -32.31
N ASP A 428 -13.99 7.30 -32.52
CA ASP A 428 -14.98 7.72 -33.51
C ASP A 428 -16.42 7.55 -32.96
N PRO A 429 -17.43 8.21 -33.59
CA PRO A 429 -18.81 8.11 -33.14
C PRO A 429 -19.38 6.69 -33.24
N VAL A 430 -19.79 6.13 -32.11
CA VAL A 430 -20.45 4.82 -32.04
C VAL A 430 -21.96 5.00 -32.18
N LYS A 431 -22.49 4.84 -33.40
CA LYS A 431 -23.95 4.95 -33.61
C LYS A 431 -24.71 3.71 -33.18
N LYS A 432 -24.12 2.52 -33.31
CA LYS A 432 -24.74 1.23 -32.99
C LYS A 432 -23.75 0.35 -32.26
N LEU A 433 -24.19 -0.22 -31.13
CA LEU A 433 -23.47 -1.28 -30.43
C LEU A 433 -24.32 -2.55 -30.50
N ASP A 434 -24.06 -3.37 -31.51
CA ASP A 434 -24.73 -4.66 -31.69
C ASP A 434 -23.82 -5.79 -31.17
N LEU A 435 -24.23 -6.40 -30.06
CA LEU A 435 -23.57 -7.54 -29.44
C LEU A 435 -24.36 -8.84 -29.67
N SER A 436 -25.41 -8.82 -30.49
CA SER A 436 -26.35 -9.94 -30.65
C SER A 436 -25.75 -11.19 -31.30
N HIS A 437 -24.62 -11.05 -32.00
CA HIS A 437 -23.86 -12.19 -32.54
C HIS A 437 -22.97 -12.90 -31.51
N THR A 438 -22.81 -12.35 -30.31
CA THR A 438 -21.94 -12.93 -29.27
C THR A 438 -22.69 -13.90 -28.36
N LYS A 439 -21.96 -14.70 -27.57
CA LYS A 439 -22.48 -15.63 -26.56
C LYS A 439 -22.29 -15.12 -25.13
N LEU A 440 -22.25 -13.79 -24.97
CA LEU A 440 -22.04 -13.14 -23.68
C LEU A 440 -23.05 -13.62 -22.65
N LYS A 441 -22.55 -13.96 -21.46
CA LYS A 441 -23.37 -14.23 -20.28
C LYS A 441 -23.42 -13.04 -19.33
N ARG A 442 -22.38 -12.21 -19.34
CA ARG A 442 -22.24 -11.03 -18.47
C ARG A 442 -21.83 -9.82 -19.30
N CYS A 443 -22.52 -8.71 -19.09
CA CYS A 443 -22.18 -7.45 -19.74
C CYS A 443 -22.31 -6.31 -18.72
N GLU A 444 -21.28 -5.48 -18.63
CA GLU A 444 -21.28 -4.23 -17.88
C GLU A 444 -20.94 -3.08 -18.83
N LEU A 445 -21.84 -2.11 -18.96
CA LEU A 445 -21.61 -0.90 -19.75
C LEU A 445 -21.69 0.33 -18.84
N TYR A 446 -20.74 1.25 -19.02
CA TYR A 446 -20.73 2.55 -18.37
C TYR A 446 -20.16 3.63 -19.29
N PHE A 447 -20.96 4.63 -19.65
CA PHE A 447 -20.51 5.72 -20.55
C PHE A 447 -20.45 7.10 -19.85
N GLY A 448 -20.58 7.15 -18.52
CA GLY A 448 -20.76 8.40 -17.77
C GLY A 448 -19.49 9.15 -17.33
N TRP A 449 -18.29 8.57 -17.39
CA TRP A 449 -17.04 9.26 -17.05
C TRP A 449 -15.99 9.13 -18.16
N THR A 450 -15.99 10.10 -19.08
CA THR A 450 -14.79 10.40 -19.86
C THR A 450 -14.10 11.60 -19.22
N TYR A 451 -12.90 11.42 -18.66
CA TYR A 451 -12.12 12.53 -18.12
C TYR A 451 -11.98 13.64 -19.18
N GLY A 452 -12.43 14.85 -18.84
CA GLY A 452 -12.19 16.05 -19.62
C GLY A 452 -13.40 16.85 -20.08
N THR A 453 -14.65 16.54 -19.69
CA THR A 453 -15.81 17.28 -20.23
C THR A 453 -17.06 17.25 -19.34
N GLN A 454 -17.22 18.26 -18.47
CA GLN A 454 -18.56 18.80 -18.18
C GLN A 454 -18.79 20.15 -18.87
N GLU A 455 -17.72 20.82 -19.33
CA GLU A 455 -17.82 22.07 -20.11
C GLU A 455 -17.40 21.94 -21.59
N SER A 456 -16.80 20.81 -22.00
CA SER A 456 -16.02 20.71 -23.26
C SER A 456 -16.46 19.66 -24.29
N ARG A 457 -17.50 18.82 -24.05
CA ARG A 457 -18.12 17.95 -25.09
C ARG A 457 -19.64 17.79 -24.92
N PRO A 458 -20.44 18.77 -25.35
CA PRO A 458 -21.89 18.65 -25.52
C PRO A 458 -22.32 17.69 -26.66
N ASP A 459 -21.36 17.01 -27.29
CA ASP A 459 -21.46 16.25 -28.53
C ASP A 459 -21.08 14.77 -28.37
N MET A 460 -21.17 14.18 -27.17
CA MET A 460 -21.16 12.72 -27.04
C MET A 460 -22.25 12.16 -27.96
N PRO A 461 -21.89 11.39 -29.00
CA PRO A 461 -22.86 10.91 -29.96
C PRO A 461 -23.70 9.86 -29.25
N ARG A 462 -24.97 10.20 -29.02
CA ARG A 462 -25.93 9.26 -28.50
C ARG A 462 -25.91 7.99 -29.36
N ILE A 463 -25.79 6.85 -28.69
CA ILE A 463 -25.86 5.56 -29.38
C ILE A 463 -27.32 5.38 -29.81
N GLU A 464 -27.58 5.24 -31.11
CA GLU A 464 -28.94 5.10 -31.63
C GLU A 464 -29.56 3.76 -31.19
N LEU A 465 -28.72 2.72 -31.08
CA LEU A 465 -29.15 1.37 -30.72
C LEU A 465 -28.07 0.61 -29.94
N ILE A 466 -28.47 0.06 -28.80
CA ILE A 466 -27.72 -0.99 -28.10
C ILE A 466 -28.55 -2.27 -28.14
N LYS A 467 -27.98 -3.33 -28.71
CA LYS A 467 -28.63 -4.63 -28.86
C LYS A 467 -27.79 -5.72 -28.19
N MET A 468 -28.42 -6.48 -27.29
CA MET A 468 -27.77 -7.51 -26.47
C MET A 468 -28.01 -8.92 -27.04
N PRO A 469 -27.12 -9.89 -26.78
CA PRO A 469 -27.34 -11.29 -27.15
C PRO A 469 -28.30 -11.99 -26.18
N THR A 470 -29.09 -12.93 -26.68
CA THR A 470 -30.10 -13.66 -25.91
C THR A 470 -29.53 -14.57 -24.82
N THR A 471 -28.22 -14.78 -24.80
CA THR A 471 -27.48 -15.57 -23.81
C THR A 471 -27.18 -14.82 -22.51
N ILE A 472 -27.45 -13.51 -22.43
CA ILE A 472 -27.13 -12.70 -21.25
C ILE A 472 -27.91 -13.20 -20.02
N GLU A 473 -27.17 -13.44 -18.94
CA GLU A 473 -27.71 -13.76 -17.61
C GLU A 473 -27.58 -12.58 -16.63
N LYS A 474 -26.51 -11.77 -16.78
CA LYS A 474 -26.22 -10.59 -15.94
C LYS A 474 -25.94 -9.37 -16.80
N LEU A 475 -26.73 -8.31 -16.60
CA LEU A 475 -26.58 -7.03 -17.30
C LEU A 475 -26.52 -5.88 -16.29
N ASP A 476 -25.44 -5.10 -16.33
CA ASP A 476 -25.28 -3.87 -15.54
C ASP A 476 -25.03 -2.70 -16.48
N LEU A 477 -25.92 -1.71 -16.44
CA LEU A 477 -25.92 -0.55 -17.30
C LEU A 477 -25.99 0.69 -16.43
N SER A 478 -24.99 1.56 -16.56
CA SER A 478 -24.95 2.82 -15.82
C SER A 478 -24.61 3.98 -16.75
N SER A 479 -25.32 5.10 -16.65
CA SER A 479 -25.10 6.32 -17.45
C SER A 479 -24.94 6.02 -18.95
N ILE A 480 -25.92 5.32 -19.52
CA ILE A 480 -25.89 4.92 -20.92
C ILE A 480 -26.68 5.91 -21.77
N GLU A 481 -25.99 6.76 -22.53
CA GLU A 481 -26.63 7.70 -23.46
C GLU A 481 -27.09 7.00 -24.75
N THR A 482 -28.31 6.44 -24.75
CA THR A 482 -28.87 5.74 -25.92
C THR A 482 -30.30 6.16 -26.28
N ASP A 483 -30.65 6.15 -27.56
CA ASP A 483 -32.04 6.34 -28.02
C ASP A 483 -32.89 5.08 -27.72
N VAL A 484 -32.32 3.89 -27.97
CA VAL A 484 -33.02 2.60 -27.83
C VAL A 484 -32.12 1.59 -27.14
N LEU A 485 -32.58 1.09 -25.99
CA LEU A 485 -32.04 -0.09 -25.33
C LEU A 485 -32.97 -1.29 -25.62
N ASP A 486 -32.52 -2.20 -26.49
CA ASP A 486 -33.28 -3.38 -26.87
C ASP A 486 -32.86 -4.61 -26.03
N LEU A 487 -33.71 -4.99 -25.07
CA LEU A 487 -33.57 -6.19 -24.24
C LEU A 487 -34.52 -7.30 -24.71
N THR A 488 -35.04 -7.24 -25.93
CA THR A 488 -35.94 -8.26 -26.45
C THR A 488 -35.27 -9.63 -26.46
N GLY A 489 -35.99 -10.65 -25.96
CA GLY A 489 -35.51 -12.03 -25.93
C GLY A 489 -34.53 -12.36 -24.80
N LEU A 490 -34.20 -11.41 -23.92
CA LEU A 490 -33.38 -11.66 -22.72
C LEU A 490 -34.20 -12.30 -21.58
N ASP A 491 -34.96 -13.36 -21.89
CA ASP A 491 -35.87 -14.02 -20.95
C ASP A 491 -35.12 -14.78 -19.82
N ASN A 492 -33.81 -14.98 -19.98
CA ASN A 492 -32.92 -15.69 -19.04
C ASN A 492 -32.21 -14.77 -18.02
N LEU A 493 -32.48 -13.47 -18.05
CA LEU A 493 -31.87 -12.52 -17.10
C LEU A 493 -32.12 -12.94 -15.66
N ARG A 494 -31.03 -13.04 -14.89
CA ARG A 494 -31.01 -13.28 -13.44
C ARG A 494 -30.57 -12.04 -12.67
N PHE A 495 -29.92 -11.11 -13.35
CA PHE A 495 -29.54 -9.81 -12.82
C PHE A 495 -29.68 -8.74 -13.91
N LEU A 496 -30.39 -7.66 -13.61
CA LEU A 496 -30.54 -6.49 -14.44
C LEU A 496 -30.43 -5.23 -13.58
N ARG A 497 -29.39 -4.43 -13.82
CA ARG A 497 -29.26 -3.09 -13.25
C ARG A 497 -29.25 -2.07 -14.38
N ILE A 498 -30.14 -1.10 -14.30
CA ILE A 498 -30.16 0.08 -15.17
C ILE A 498 -30.19 1.30 -14.25
N ASN A 499 -29.11 2.05 -14.27
CA ASN A 499 -28.95 3.29 -13.52
C ASN A 499 -28.65 4.43 -14.48
N ASP A 500 -29.68 5.18 -14.85
CA ASP A 500 -29.61 6.19 -15.89
C ASP A 500 -29.24 7.57 -15.36
N ASP A 501 -28.61 8.39 -16.19
CA ASP A 501 -28.30 9.79 -15.86
C ASP A 501 -29.57 10.64 -16.04
N LEU A 502 -29.89 11.47 -15.04
CA LEU A 502 -31.07 12.35 -15.06
C LEU A 502 -30.95 13.49 -16.11
N VAL A 503 -29.73 13.77 -16.59
CA VAL A 503 -29.45 14.83 -17.56
C VAL A 503 -29.71 14.37 -19.00
N ASN A 504 -29.17 13.20 -19.40
CA ASN A 504 -29.27 12.64 -20.76
C ASN A 504 -29.85 11.21 -20.73
N PRO A 505 -31.15 11.05 -20.40
CA PRO A 505 -31.70 9.73 -20.12
C PRO A 505 -31.83 8.86 -21.36
N ILE A 506 -31.93 7.55 -21.16
CA ILE A 506 -32.35 6.58 -22.16
C ILE A 506 -33.75 6.96 -22.66
N LYS A 507 -33.95 7.09 -23.98
CA LYS A 507 -35.27 7.47 -24.52
C LYS A 507 -36.29 6.34 -24.46
N ARG A 508 -35.87 5.11 -24.77
CA ARG A 508 -36.75 3.94 -24.83
C ARG A 508 -36.06 2.66 -24.39
N ILE A 509 -36.68 1.93 -23.47
CA ILE A 509 -36.25 0.61 -23.02
C ILE A 509 -37.30 -0.42 -23.42
N ILE A 510 -36.88 -1.44 -24.18
CA ILE A 510 -37.75 -2.54 -24.61
C ILE A 510 -37.40 -3.79 -23.79
N PHE A 511 -38.26 -4.14 -22.84
CA PHE A 511 -38.06 -5.30 -21.96
C PHE A 511 -38.47 -6.63 -22.65
N PRO A 512 -37.93 -7.77 -22.18
CA PRO A 512 -38.37 -9.09 -22.64
C PRO A 512 -39.83 -9.36 -22.24
N LYS A 513 -40.64 -9.87 -23.17
CA LYS A 513 -42.06 -10.16 -22.92
C LYS A 513 -42.28 -11.26 -21.89
N ASN A 514 -41.35 -12.21 -21.77
CA ASN A 514 -41.49 -13.37 -20.88
C ASN A 514 -40.56 -13.30 -19.67
N LEU A 515 -40.10 -12.10 -19.28
CA LEU A 515 -39.22 -11.93 -18.13
C LEU A 515 -39.93 -12.28 -16.81
N LYS A 516 -39.45 -13.31 -16.11
CA LYS A 516 -40.09 -13.86 -14.90
C LYS A 516 -39.46 -13.31 -13.62
N ARG A 517 -40.30 -12.92 -12.65
CA ARG A 517 -39.86 -12.58 -11.26
C ARG A 517 -38.98 -13.67 -10.65
N SER A 518 -39.27 -14.95 -10.91
CA SER A 518 -38.56 -16.11 -10.36
C SER A 518 -37.10 -16.21 -10.77
N ASN A 519 -36.66 -15.49 -11.81
CA ASN A 519 -35.26 -15.48 -12.21
C ASN A 519 -34.38 -14.66 -11.25
N PHE A 520 -34.96 -13.69 -10.55
CA PHE A 520 -34.29 -12.75 -9.66
C PHE A 520 -34.47 -13.25 -8.22
N LYS A 521 -33.40 -13.52 -7.47
CA LYS A 521 -33.50 -14.10 -6.12
C LYS A 521 -33.50 -13.03 -5.04
N GLY A 522 -32.65 -12.02 -5.20
CA GLY A 522 -32.59 -10.83 -4.37
C GLY A 522 -33.56 -9.74 -4.84
N GLU A 523 -33.92 -8.83 -3.93
CA GLU A 523 -34.70 -7.63 -4.25
C GLU A 523 -34.01 -6.78 -5.32
N PHE A 524 -32.70 -6.54 -5.15
CA PHE A 524 -31.87 -5.73 -6.03
C PHE A 524 -31.27 -6.48 -7.24
N ASP A 525 -31.65 -7.74 -7.46
CA ASP A 525 -31.26 -8.44 -8.68
C ASP A 525 -31.96 -7.83 -9.92
N PHE A 526 -33.10 -7.16 -9.73
CA PHE A 526 -33.65 -6.19 -10.68
C PHE A 526 -33.55 -4.82 -10.04
N PHE A 527 -32.90 -3.88 -10.72
CA PHE A 527 -32.82 -2.49 -10.30
C PHE A 527 -33.01 -1.58 -11.50
N LEU A 528 -33.98 -0.68 -11.42
CA LEU A 528 -34.21 0.35 -12.42
C LEU A 528 -34.30 1.73 -11.74
N SER A 529 -33.42 2.63 -12.15
CA SER A 529 -33.46 4.05 -11.83
C SER A 529 -33.40 4.83 -13.13
N VAL A 530 -34.55 5.33 -13.57
CA VAL A 530 -34.74 6.12 -14.80
C VAL A 530 -35.79 7.20 -14.57
N ASP A 531 -35.72 8.31 -15.29
CA ASP A 531 -36.81 9.29 -15.34
C ASP A 531 -37.93 8.77 -16.26
N LYS A 532 -38.97 8.20 -15.65
CA LYS A 532 -40.15 7.65 -16.35
C LYS A 532 -40.96 8.71 -17.11
N THR A 533 -40.73 10.01 -16.89
CA THR A 533 -41.36 11.08 -17.68
C THR A 533 -40.65 11.31 -19.01
N LYS A 534 -39.39 10.89 -19.11
CA LYS A 534 -38.53 11.05 -20.30
C LYS A 534 -38.21 9.72 -21.00
N THR A 535 -38.41 8.59 -20.30
CA THR A 535 -38.08 7.24 -20.77
C THR A 535 -39.34 6.44 -21.07
N GLU A 536 -39.53 6.03 -22.33
CA GLU A 536 -40.58 5.09 -22.72
C GLU A 536 -40.20 3.67 -22.29
N LEU A 537 -41.04 3.04 -21.45
CA LEU A 537 -40.87 1.65 -21.00
C LEU A 537 -41.82 0.72 -21.75
N VAL A 538 -41.28 -0.10 -22.66
CA VAL A 538 -42.05 -1.06 -23.48
C VAL A 538 -41.94 -2.46 -22.89
N ASN A 539 -43.07 -3.17 -22.76
CA ASN A 539 -43.18 -4.48 -22.08
C ASN A 539 -42.72 -4.49 -20.61
N TYR A 540 -42.89 -3.37 -19.89
CA TYR A 540 -42.45 -3.25 -18.50
C TYR A 540 -43.04 -4.36 -17.60
N PRO A 541 -42.23 -5.13 -16.84
CA PRO A 541 -42.74 -6.28 -16.09
C PRO A 541 -43.66 -5.86 -14.93
N LYS A 542 -44.88 -6.44 -14.89
CA LYS A 542 -45.91 -6.11 -13.88
C LYS A 542 -45.55 -6.45 -12.42
N TRP A 543 -44.53 -7.27 -12.21
CA TRP A 543 -44.08 -7.70 -10.88
C TRP A 543 -43.05 -6.75 -10.26
N VAL A 544 -42.58 -5.74 -10.99
CA VAL A 544 -41.65 -4.73 -10.45
C VAL A 544 -42.43 -3.76 -9.58
N LYS A 545 -41.86 -3.39 -8.42
CA LYS A 545 -42.45 -2.43 -7.48
C LYS A 545 -41.41 -1.41 -7.02
N THR A 546 -41.87 -0.24 -6.63
CA THR A 546 -41.06 0.78 -5.96
C THR A 546 -40.83 0.39 -4.49
N ASN A 547 -39.58 0.39 -4.01
CA ASN A 547 -39.27 0.19 -2.60
C ASN A 547 -39.31 1.48 -1.78
N GLU A 548 -39.00 1.39 -0.49
CA GLU A 548 -39.03 2.52 0.47
C GLU A 548 -38.08 3.68 0.10
N ASN A 549 -37.06 3.39 -0.70
CA ASN A 549 -36.07 4.37 -1.15
C ASN A 549 -36.40 4.94 -2.54
N GLY A 550 -37.57 4.62 -3.11
CA GLY A 550 -37.99 5.11 -4.42
C GLY A 550 -37.41 4.34 -5.60
N TYR A 551 -36.76 3.20 -5.39
CA TYR A 551 -36.16 2.39 -6.47
C TYR A 551 -37.10 1.31 -6.98
N GLU A 552 -37.07 1.04 -8.27
CA GLU A 552 -37.84 -0.05 -8.90
C GLU A 552 -37.07 -1.37 -8.77
N VAL A 553 -37.65 -2.32 -8.04
CA VAL A 553 -36.99 -3.57 -7.63
C VAL A 553 -37.85 -4.80 -7.86
N ALA A 554 -37.21 -5.99 -7.81
CA ALA A 554 -37.93 -7.25 -7.87
C ALA A 554 -38.63 -7.53 -6.53
N LYS A 555 -39.95 -7.27 -6.42
CA LYS A 555 -40.72 -7.54 -5.21
C LYS A 555 -41.97 -8.40 -5.45
#